data_AF-A0A847X9W4-F1
#
_entry.id   AF-A0A847X9W4-F1
#
_cell.length_a   1.000
_cell.length_b   1.000
_cell.length_c   1.000
_cell.angle_alpha   90.00
_cell.angle_beta   90.00
_cell.angle_gamma   90.00
#
_symmetry.space_group_name_H-M   'P 1'
#
loop_
_entity.id
_entity.type
_entity.pdbx_description
1 polymer ?
#
loop_
_entity_poly.entity_id
_entity_poly.type
_entity_poly.pdbx_seq_one_letter_code
_entity_poly.pdbx_strand_id
1 'polypeptide(L)'
;MNIVPLSSESIQKLREKRSEIIKHMTQSQDGILLVLGGAFGGSSRKHPAISYAVISVFFELWDRYIFDSWSYTFDDDGLMFYIHLEEDAKALKNTMIHYEDYHPLGFAIQSHVYEDSKEISRCDLEVKGRIDAYLKEPVLDVLDSYNQDEKYLQWFIDRIETEIIKSDRNLILMNIFLYSFVSAYTKDYGFGILSPNHSGLNQQMNFEKFIHLLRTFKEEIPDVLLVNSDNRKDIE
;
A
#
# COMPACT_ATOMS: atom_id res chain seq x y z
N MET A 1 21.60 2.03 5.15
CA MET A 1 20.18 1.64 5.26
C MET A 1 20.13 0.29 5.96
N ASN A 2 19.57 0.22 7.17
CA ASN A 2 19.40 -1.04 7.88
C ASN A 2 18.04 -1.61 7.50
N ILE A 3 18.04 -2.61 6.61
CA ILE A 3 16.87 -3.45 6.40
C ILE A 3 16.73 -4.24 7.70
N VAL A 4 15.65 -4.05 8.45
CA VAL A 4 15.34 -4.84 9.63
C VAL A 4 14.35 -5.92 9.19
N PRO A 5 14.81 -7.10 8.74
CA PRO A 5 13.91 -8.22 8.51
C PRO A 5 13.39 -8.69 9.87
N LEU A 6 12.12 -8.42 10.16
CA LEU A 6 11.46 -9.01 11.31
C LEU A 6 11.06 -10.44 10.93
N SER A 7 11.94 -11.41 11.18
CA SER A 7 11.65 -12.83 10.94
C SER A 7 10.96 -13.46 12.15
N SER A 8 9.81 -14.11 11.90
CA SER A 8 9.11 -15.10 12.74
C SER A 8 8.80 -14.66 14.19
N GLU A 9 7.99 -13.62 14.34
CA GLU A 9 7.32 -13.32 15.61
C GLU A 9 5.80 -13.36 15.39
N SER A 10 5.00 -13.55 16.44
CA SER A 10 3.55 -13.41 16.31
C SER A 10 3.21 -12.01 15.78
N ILE A 11 2.15 -11.86 14.97
CA ILE A 11 1.76 -10.54 14.40
C ILE A 11 1.63 -9.48 15.50
N GLN A 12 1.19 -9.86 16.70
CA GLN A 12 1.13 -8.96 17.84
C GLN A 12 2.49 -8.34 18.20
N LYS A 13 3.56 -9.13 18.23
CA LYS A 13 4.92 -8.64 18.46
C LYS A 13 5.45 -7.77 17.31
N LEU A 14 5.09 -8.12 16.07
CA LEU A 14 5.42 -7.27 14.91
C LEU A 14 4.79 -5.88 15.06
N ARG A 15 3.53 -5.83 15.51
CA ARG A 15 2.81 -4.56 15.76
C ARG A 15 3.33 -3.78 16.96
N GLU A 16 3.78 -4.46 18.01
CA GLU A 16 4.47 -3.82 19.14
C GLU A 16 5.75 -3.12 18.66
N LYS A 17 6.60 -3.83 17.92
CA LYS A 17 7.81 -3.24 17.32
C LYS A 17 7.48 -2.12 16.33
N ARG A 18 6.39 -2.25 15.58
CA ARG A 18 5.94 -1.19 14.67
C ARG A 18 5.51 0.06 15.43
N SER A 19 4.82 -0.10 16.54
CA SER A 19 4.49 1.02 17.44
C SER A 19 5.75 1.75 17.91
N GLU A 20 6.82 1.01 18.21
CA GLU A 20 8.13 1.61 18.55
C GLU A 20 8.74 2.36 17.35
N ILE A 21 8.71 1.78 16.15
CA ILE A 21 9.18 2.43 14.91
C ILE A 21 8.43 3.74 14.66
N ILE A 22 7.09 3.72 14.73
CA ILE A 22 6.23 4.90 14.55
C ILE A 22 6.58 5.97 15.58
N LYS A 23 6.75 5.58 16.85
CA LYS A 23 7.15 6.50 17.91
C LYS A 23 8.53 7.12 17.63
N HIS A 24 9.50 6.33 17.19
CA HIS A 24 10.82 6.86 16.84
C HIS A 24 10.76 7.82 15.65
N MET A 25 10.04 7.46 14.60
CA MET A 25 9.89 8.30 13.40
C MET A 25 9.21 9.64 13.73
N THR A 26 8.10 9.62 14.47
CA THR A 26 7.37 10.84 14.88
C THR A 26 8.14 11.74 15.85
N GLN A 27 9.08 11.20 16.64
CA GLN A 27 9.91 12.00 17.55
C GLN A 27 11.17 12.57 16.90
N SER A 28 11.62 11.95 15.80
CA SER A 28 12.91 12.26 15.18
C SER A 28 12.84 13.33 14.09
N GLN A 29 11.64 13.64 13.60
CA GLN A 29 11.40 14.54 12.48
C GLN A 29 10.21 15.43 12.80
N ASP A 30 10.33 16.72 12.48
CA ASP A 30 9.19 17.64 12.46
C ASP A 30 8.26 17.27 11.30
N GLY A 31 6.96 17.53 11.45
CA GLY A 31 5.94 17.23 10.44
C GLY A 31 5.06 16.04 10.78
N ILE A 32 4.39 15.49 9.76
CA ILE A 32 3.39 14.44 9.91
C ILE A 32 3.93 13.12 9.38
N LEU A 33 3.60 12.04 10.09
CA LEU A 33 3.83 10.68 9.62
C LEU A 33 2.52 10.04 9.16
N LEU A 34 2.43 9.69 7.88
CA LEU A 34 1.40 8.83 7.33
C LEU A 34 1.91 7.39 7.25
N VAL A 35 1.20 6.48 7.92
CA VAL A 35 1.39 5.04 7.79
C VAL A 35 0.29 4.50 6.89
N LEU A 36 0.67 3.97 5.72
CA LEU A 36 -0.24 3.39 4.73
C LEU A 36 0.03 1.89 4.61
N GLY A 37 -0.98 1.05 4.81
CA GLY A 37 -0.84 -0.41 4.74
C GLY A 37 -2.07 -1.12 4.20
N GLY A 38 -2.00 -2.45 4.12
CA GLY A 38 -3.12 -3.28 3.68
C GLY A 38 -4.18 -3.47 4.76
N ALA A 39 -5.45 -3.36 4.38
CA ALA A 39 -6.59 -3.65 5.26
C ALA A 39 -7.17 -5.05 4.96
N PHE A 40 -6.41 -6.10 5.25
CA PHE A 40 -6.85 -7.48 5.08
C PHE A 40 -6.75 -8.28 6.37
N GLY A 41 -7.89 -8.79 6.86
CA GLY A 41 -7.97 -9.58 8.11
C GLY A 41 -7.56 -11.06 7.97
N GLY A 42 -7.20 -11.53 6.78
CA GLY A 42 -6.84 -12.94 6.59
C GLY A 42 -5.38 -13.26 6.95
N SER A 43 -5.02 -14.55 6.85
CA SER A 43 -3.66 -15.05 7.15
C SER A 43 -2.63 -14.72 6.06
N SER A 44 -3.06 -14.52 4.81
CA SER A 44 -2.18 -14.24 3.66
C SER A 44 -2.01 -12.73 3.41
N ARG A 45 -1.54 -11.98 4.41
CA ARG A 45 -1.43 -10.50 4.31
C ARG A 45 -0.37 -10.01 3.33
N LYS A 46 0.56 -10.89 2.95
CA LYS A 46 1.58 -10.65 1.92
C LYS A 46 1.08 -10.89 0.50
N HIS A 47 -0.19 -11.23 0.31
CA HIS A 47 -0.74 -11.53 -1.02
C HIS A 47 -0.51 -10.34 -1.99
N PRO A 48 -0.10 -10.59 -3.25
CA PRO A 48 0.17 -9.54 -4.23
C PRO A 48 -0.95 -8.52 -4.42
N ALA A 49 -2.22 -8.97 -4.41
CA ALA A 49 -3.39 -8.11 -4.54
C ALA A 49 -3.44 -7.02 -3.47
N ILE A 50 -3.10 -7.36 -2.22
CA ILE A 50 -3.08 -6.41 -1.10
C ILE A 50 -1.96 -5.39 -1.33
N SER A 51 -0.77 -5.86 -1.68
CA SER A 51 0.38 -4.99 -1.97
C SER A 51 0.11 -4.06 -3.16
N TYR A 52 -0.59 -4.54 -4.19
CA TYR A 52 -1.01 -3.74 -5.34
C TYR A 52 -1.93 -2.60 -4.94
N ALA A 53 -2.92 -2.85 -4.08
CA ALA A 53 -3.81 -1.80 -3.58
C ALA A 53 -3.04 -0.70 -2.83
N VAL A 54 -2.12 -1.11 -1.95
CA VAL A 54 -1.26 -0.20 -1.18
C VAL A 54 -0.36 0.62 -2.11
N ILE A 55 0.32 -0.01 -3.07
CA ILE A 55 1.23 0.67 -4.01
C ILE A 55 0.47 1.61 -4.94
N SER A 56 -0.72 1.23 -5.40
CA SER A 56 -1.55 2.07 -6.27
C SER A 56 -1.92 3.39 -5.60
N VAL A 57 -2.42 3.30 -4.35
CA VAL A 57 -2.77 4.48 -3.55
C VAL A 57 -1.52 5.28 -3.17
N PHE A 58 -0.42 4.60 -2.84
CA PHE A 58 0.86 5.26 -2.56
C PHE A 58 1.32 6.14 -3.74
N PHE A 59 1.23 5.65 -4.97
CA PHE A 59 1.58 6.45 -6.16
C PHE A 59 0.65 7.64 -6.35
N GLU A 60 -0.66 7.49 -6.17
CA GLU A 60 -1.58 8.62 -6.25
C GLU A 60 -1.31 9.69 -5.17
N LEU A 61 -0.92 9.26 -3.96
CA LEU A 61 -0.50 10.18 -2.91
C LEU A 61 0.82 10.89 -3.28
N TRP A 62 1.74 10.20 -3.95
CA TRP A 62 3.00 10.81 -4.41
C TRP A 62 2.77 11.83 -5.53
N ASP A 63 1.74 11.66 -6.33
CA ASP A 63 1.37 12.67 -7.35
C ASP A 63 0.68 13.88 -6.71
N ARG A 64 0.03 13.69 -5.55
CA ARG A 64 -0.71 14.73 -4.84
C ARG A 64 0.11 15.53 -3.85
N TYR A 65 1.08 14.91 -3.20
CA TYR A 65 1.84 15.50 -2.09
C TYR A 65 3.35 15.45 -2.36
N ILE A 66 4.07 16.41 -1.76
CA ILE A 66 5.53 16.38 -1.72
C ILE A 66 5.93 15.55 -0.50
N PHE A 67 6.65 14.46 -0.73
CA PHE A 67 7.18 13.61 0.34
C PHE A 67 8.53 14.12 0.79
N ASP A 68 8.69 14.39 2.09
CA ASP A 68 10.01 14.76 2.65
C ASP A 68 10.92 13.54 2.67
N SER A 69 10.36 12.41 3.11
CA SER A 69 10.99 11.11 3.06
C SER A 69 9.93 10.01 3.13
N TRP A 70 10.30 8.80 2.72
CA TRP A 70 9.48 7.64 2.97
C TRP A 70 10.33 6.40 3.22
N SER A 71 9.78 5.44 3.93
CA SER A 71 10.35 4.11 4.12
C SER A 71 9.25 3.07 4.10
N TYR A 72 9.61 1.78 4.21
CA TYR A 72 8.64 0.70 4.12
C TYR A 72 9.03 -0.49 5.00
N THR A 73 8.04 -1.30 5.34
CA THR A 73 8.22 -2.65 5.90
C THR A 73 7.43 -3.65 5.07
N PHE A 74 7.98 -4.85 4.91
CA PHE A 74 7.27 -5.98 4.29
C PHE A 74 7.47 -7.22 5.15
N ASP A 75 6.51 -7.51 6.02
CA ASP A 75 6.57 -8.62 6.98
C ASP A 75 5.29 -9.46 6.92
N ASP A 76 5.05 -10.32 7.91
CA ASP A 76 3.85 -11.17 7.94
C ASP A 76 2.54 -10.37 8.09
N ASP A 77 2.61 -9.08 8.41
CA ASP A 77 1.48 -8.14 8.40
C ASP A 77 1.34 -7.40 7.06
N GLY A 78 2.16 -7.75 6.06
CA GLY A 78 2.10 -7.23 4.69
C GLY A 78 3.01 -6.02 4.44
N LEU A 79 2.77 -5.35 3.30
CA LEU A 79 3.46 -4.14 2.90
C LEU A 79 2.87 -2.92 3.61
N MET A 80 3.75 -2.10 4.20
CA MET A 80 3.39 -0.80 4.75
C MET A 80 4.42 0.26 4.35
N PHE A 81 3.93 1.46 4.03
CA PHE A 81 4.73 2.65 3.81
C PHE A 81 4.62 3.59 5.02
N TYR A 82 5.73 4.23 5.34
CA TYR A 82 5.87 5.28 6.35
C TYR A 82 6.30 6.53 5.59
N ILE A 83 5.45 7.55 5.52
CA ILE A 83 5.60 8.70 4.63
C ILE A 83 5.61 9.97 5.48
N HIS A 84 6.70 10.72 5.42
CA HIS A 84 6.84 12.01 6.08
C HIS A 84 6.43 13.15 5.14
N LEU A 85 5.61 14.06 5.66
CA LEU A 85 4.94 15.11 4.92
C LEU A 85 4.84 16.40 5.77
N GLU A 86 5.06 17.55 5.14
CA GLU A 86 4.71 18.88 5.67
C GLU A 86 3.29 19.29 5.26
N GLU A 87 2.27 18.75 5.94
CA GLU A 87 0.85 19.05 5.69
C GLU A 87 0.12 19.42 7.00
N ASP A 88 -1.21 19.62 6.95
CA ASP A 88 -2.06 19.66 8.16
C ASP A 88 -2.58 18.24 8.46
N ALA A 89 -2.42 17.78 9.71
CA ALA A 89 -2.71 16.39 10.08
C ALA A 89 -4.19 16.03 9.94
N LYS A 90 -5.08 16.99 10.20
CA LYS A 90 -6.53 16.80 10.05
C LYS A 90 -6.93 16.80 8.57
N ALA A 91 -6.34 17.66 7.75
CA ALA A 91 -6.56 17.70 6.31
C ALA A 91 -6.06 16.43 5.62
N LEU A 92 -4.88 15.94 6.01
CA LEU A 92 -4.35 14.67 5.52
C LEU A 92 -5.23 13.50 5.96
N LYS A 93 -5.63 13.44 7.24
CA LYS A 93 -6.51 12.37 7.73
C LYS A 93 -7.88 12.39 7.03
N ASN A 94 -8.44 13.58 6.78
CA ASN A 94 -9.66 13.72 5.97
C ASN A 94 -9.48 13.19 4.54
N THR A 95 -8.34 13.47 3.90
CA THR A 95 -8.02 12.93 2.58
C THR A 95 -7.95 11.40 2.62
N MET A 96 -7.27 10.85 3.63
CA MET A 96 -7.16 9.39 3.76
C MET A 96 -8.50 8.71 4.06
N ILE A 97 -9.35 9.33 4.88
CA ILE A 97 -10.74 8.88 5.09
C ILE A 97 -11.50 8.84 3.78
N HIS A 98 -11.34 9.88 2.93
CA HIS A 98 -11.96 9.90 1.62
C HIS A 98 -11.47 8.76 0.72
N TYR A 99 -10.16 8.47 0.73
CA TYR A 99 -9.62 7.31 0.04
C TYR A 99 -10.23 6.00 0.54
N GLU A 100 -10.25 5.78 1.86
CA GLU A 100 -10.79 4.56 2.47
C GLU A 100 -12.28 4.33 2.15
N ASP A 101 -13.06 5.41 2.13
CA ASP A 101 -14.52 5.34 2.00
C ASP A 101 -14.99 5.32 0.53
N TYR A 102 -14.25 5.95 -0.39
CA TYR A 102 -14.72 6.20 -1.77
C TYR A 102 -13.80 5.70 -2.88
N HIS A 103 -12.51 5.49 -2.62
CA HIS A 103 -11.61 4.97 -3.65
C HIS A 103 -11.98 3.52 -4.01
N PRO A 104 -11.91 3.10 -5.28
CA PRO A 104 -12.22 1.71 -5.67
C PRO A 104 -11.42 0.66 -4.90
N LEU A 105 -10.15 0.96 -4.59
CA LEU A 105 -9.26 0.15 -3.77
C LEU A 105 -9.22 0.57 -2.29
N GLY A 106 -10.04 1.54 -1.89
CA GLY A 106 -10.12 2.08 -0.53
C GLY A 106 -10.42 1.01 0.52
N PHE A 107 -11.25 0.03 0.15
CA PHE A 107 -11.57 -1.12 1.01
C PHE A 107 -10.36 -2.00 1.33
N ALA A 108 -9.29 -1.94 0.54
CA ALA A 108 -8.12 -2.80 0.68
C ALA A 108 -6.93 -2.14 1.36
N ILE A 109 -7.04 -0.85 1.69
CA ILE A 109 -5.99 -0.09 2.38
C ILE A 109 -6.45 0.34 3.77
N GLN A 110 -5.49 0.67 4.63
CA GLN A 110 -5.69 1.37 5.89
C GLN A 110 -4.66 2.48 6.04
N SER A 111 -5.05 3.53 6.74
CA SER A 111 -4.19 4.69 7.00
C SER A 111 -4.19 5.12 8.47
N HIS A 112 -3.02 5.44 8.98
CA HIS A 112 -2.85 6.09 10.29
C HIS A 112 -2.03 7.36 10.10
N VAL A 113 -2.49 8.47 10.68
CA VAL A 113 -1.83 9.77 10.57
C VAL A 113 -1.37 10.18 11.96
N TYR A 114 -0.10 10.51 12.10
CA TYR A 114 0.49 10.89 13.38
C TYR A 114 1.10 12.30 13.31
N GLU A 115 0.81 13.09 14.34
CA GLU A 115 1.39 14.41 14.58
C GLU A 115 1.88 14.43 16.04
N ASP A 116 3.14 14.81 16.27
CA ASP A 116 3.75 14.84 17.62
C ASP A 116 3.53 13.56 18.46
N SER A 117 3.73 12.40 17.83
CA SER A 117 3.50 11.07 18.41
C SER A 117 2.05 10.77 18.83
N LYS A 118 1.06 11.57 18.39
CA LYS A 118 -0.37 11.31 18.59
C LYS A 118 -1.02 10.93 17.28
N GLU A 119 -1.82 9.87 17.30
CA GLU A 119 -2.63 9.50 16.15
C GLU A 119 -3.84 10.44 16.02
N ILE A 120 -4.05 10.99 14.83
CA ILE A 120 -5.29 11.67 14.46
C ILE A 120 -6.25 10.63 13.90
N SER A 121 -7.27 10.30 14.70
CA SER A 121 -8.25 9.27 14.40
C SER A 121 -9.48 9.84 13.67
N ARG A 122 -10.37 8.94 13.22
CA ARG A 122 -11.68 9.34 12.66
C ARG A 122 -12.56 10.03 13.72
N CYS A 123 -12.42 9.66 14.99
CA CYS A 123 -13.17 10.25 16.10
C CYS A 123 -12.77 11.71 16.35
N ASP A 124 -11.50 12.06 16.15
CA ASP A 124 -11.01 13.44 16.27
C ASP A 124 -11.60 14.39 15.20
N LEU A 125 -12.19 13.81 14.16
CA LEU A 125 -12.85 14.49 13.05
C LEU A 125 -14.37 14.29 13.06
N GLU A 126 -14.93 13.72 14.13
CA GLU A 126 -16.36 13.42 14.28
C GLU A 126 -16.92 12.48 13.18
N VAL A 127 -16.05 11.67 12.58
CA VAL A 127 -16.40 10.68 11.56
C VAL A 127 -16.53 9.29 12.19
N LYS A 128 -17.55 8.53 11.78
CA LYS A 128 -17.75 7.15 12.25
C LYS A 128 -16.60 6.24 11.85
N GLY A 129 -16.33 5.25 12.71
CA GLY A 129 -15.39 4.17 12.41
C GLY A 129 -15.79 3.40 11.16
N ARG A 130 -14.79 2.86 10.45
CA ARG A 130 -14.98 2.11 9.22
C ARG A 130 -15.44 0.68 9.50
N ILE A 131 -16.30 0.17 8.64
CA ILE A 131 -16.86 -1.19 8.69
C ILE A 131 -16.30 -2.01 7.51
N ASP A 132 -15.90 -3.25 7.76
CA ASP A 132 -15.46 -4.19 6.73
C ASP A 132 -16.63 -4.49 5.78
N ALA A 133 -16.35 -4.44 4.48
CA ALA A 133 -17.39 -4.54 3.47
C ALA A 133 -17.98 -5.95 3.31
N TYR A 134 -17.28 -7.01 3.74
CA TYR A 134 -17.76 -8.39 3.68
C TYR A 134 -18.38 -8.84 5.02
N LEU A 135 -17.61 -8.73 6.11
CA LEU A 135 -17.99 -9.20 7.44
C LEU A 135 -19.00 -8.29 8.14
N LYS A 136 -19.09 -7.01 7.73
CA LYS A 136 -19.96 -5.99 8.35
C LYS A 136 -19.61 -5.69 9.82
N GLU A 137 -18.37 -5.94 10.20
CA GLU A 137 -17.79 -5.66 11.52
C GLU A 137 -16.82 -4.46 11.45
N PRO A 138 -16.48 -3.80 12.56
CA PRO A 138 -15.47 -2.75 12.56
C PRO A 138 -14.14 -3.25 11.98
N VAL A 139 -13.53 -2.48 11.06
CA VAL A 139 -12.30 -2.92 10.36
C VAL A 139 -11.16 -3.21 11.34
N LEU A 140 -11.04 -2.44 12.42
CA LEU A 140 -9.99 -2.68 13.43
C LEU A 140 -10.13 -4.07 14.06
N ASP A 141 -11.35 -4.51 14.37
CA ASP A 141 -11.62 -5.84 14.94
C ASP A 141 -11.29 -6.96 13.93
N VAL A 142 -11.62 -6.73 12.65
CA VAL A 142 -11.30 -7.67 11.56
C VAL A 142 -9.80 -7.80 11.34
N LEU A 143 -9.05 -6.71 11.51
CA LEU A 143 -7.60 -6.71 11.35
C LEU A 143 -6.89 -7.29 12.58
N ASP A 144 -7.47 -7.19 13.77
CA ASP A 144 -6.93 -7.78 14.99
C ASP A 144 -7.25 -9.27 15.12
N SER A 145 -8.27 -9.74 14.40
CA SER A 145 -8.61 -11.15 14.27
C SER A 145 -7.98 -11.79 13.03
N TYR A 146 -7.79 -13.11 13.06
CA TYR A 146 -7.40 -13.89 11.89
C TYR A 146 -8.63 -14.53 11.28
N ASN A 147 -9.07 -14.00 10.15
CA ASN A 147 -10.10 -14.66 9.38
C ASN A 147 -9.49 -15.78 8.51
N GLN A 148 -9.90 -17.02 8.78
CA GLN A 148 -9.50 -18.20 7.98
C GLN A 148 -10.54 -18.61 6.94
N ASP A 149 -11.62 -17.82 6.76
CA ASP A 149 -12.62 -18.07 5.72
C ASP A 149 -12.02 -17.82 4.34
N GLU A 150 -11.84 -18.90 3.57
CA GLU A 150 -11.38 -18.85 2.19
C GLU A 150 -12.29 -18.00 1.30
N LYS A 151 -13.60 -17.92 1.61
CA LYS A 151 -14.53 -17.07 0.84
C LYS A 151 -14.24 -15.58 1.05
N TYR A 152 -13.83 -15.19 2.25
CA TYR A 152 -13.41 -13.81 2.50
C TYR A 152 -12.16 -13.46 1.70
N LEU A 153 -11.16 -14.35 1.70
CA LEU A 153 -9.94 -14.17 0.89
C LEU A 153 -10.28 -14.07 -0.60
N GLN A 154 -11.07 -15.01 -1.13
CA GLN A 154 -11.42 -15.02 -2.55
C GLN A 154 -12.21 -13.77 -2.94
N TRP A 155 -13.23 -13.41 -2.16
CA TRP A 155 -14.01 -12.18 -2.40
C TRP A 155 -13.12 -10.94 -2.40
N PHE A 156 -12.16 -10.85 -1.48
CA PHE A 156 -11.26 -9.71 -1.37
C PHE A 156 -10.35 -9.61 -2.58
N ILE A 157 -9.74 -10.72 -3.02
CA ILE A 157 -8.89 -10.78 -4.21
C ILE A 157 -9.71 -10.47 -5.46
N ASP A 158 -10.86 -11.14 -5.65
CA ASP A 158 -11.74 -10.95 -6.81
C ASP A 158 -12.15 -9.49 -6.95
N ARG A 159 -12.42 -8.81 -5.83
CA ARG A 159 -12.78 -7.39 -5.84
C ARG A 159 -11.63 -6.52 -6.30
N ILE A 160 -10.39 -6.76 -5.83
CA ILE A 160 -9.20 -6.01 -6.31
C ILE A 160 -8.96 -6.28 -7.79
N GLU A 161 -8.98 -7.54 -8.21
CA GLU A 161 -8.74 -7.93 -9.61
C GLU A 161 -9.82 -7.40 -10.56
N THR A 162 -11.06 -7.30 -10.07
CA THR A 162 -12.14 -6.64 -10.80
C THR A 162 -11.85 -5.16 -11.02
N GLU A 163 -11.28 -4.44 -10.04
CA GLU A 163 -10.90 -3.03 -10.23
C GLU A 163 -9.70 -2.88 -11.19
N ILE A 164 -8.79 -3.85 -11.28
CA ILE A 164 -7.69 -3.85 -12.27
C ILE A 164 -8.24 -3.80 -13.70
N ILE A 165 -9.33 -4.53 -13.96
CA ILE A 165 -9.93 -4.67 -15.29
C ILE A 165 -11.10 -3.71 -15.55
N LYS A 166 -11.35 -2.75 -14.66
CA LYS A 166 -12.40 -1.73 -14.78
C LYS A 166 -11.80 -0.38 -15.15
N SER A 167 -11.74 -0.05 -16.43
CA SER A 167 -11.54 1.32 -16.94
C SER A 167 -11.56 1.32 -18.48
N ASP A 168 -11.09 2.40 -19.09
CA ASP A 168 -10.54 2.41 -20.45
C ASP A 168 -9.37 1.41 -20.62
N ARG A 169 -9.10 1.06 -21.88
CA ARG A 169 -8.12 0.05 -22.27
C ARG A 169 -6.70 0.37 -21.78
N ASN A 170 -6.29 1.62 -21.82
CA ASN A 170 -4.91 2.00 -21.48
C ASN A 170 -4.69 1.86 -19.97
N LEU A 171 -5.65 2.30 -19.16
CA LEU A 171 -5.56 2.13 -17.71
C LEU A 171 -5.62 0.65 -17.30
N ILE A 172 -6.43 -0.17 -17.97
CA ILE A 172 -6.45 -1.63 -17.72
C ILE A 172 -5.07 -2.24 -17.99
N LEU A 173 -4.44 -1.92 -19.12
CA LEU A 173 -3.11 -2.44 -19.46
C LEU A 173 -2.08 -2.01 -18.41
N MET A 174 -2.11 -0.73 -18.01
CA MET A 174 -1.22 -0.17 -16.99
C MET A 174 -1.40 -0.88 -15.64
N ASN A 175 -2.65 -1.11 -15.22
CA ASN A 175 -2.98 -1.84 -13.99
C ASN A 175 -2.53 -3.30 -14.04
N ILE A 176 -2.71 -3.99 -15.17
CA ILE A 176 -2.22 -5.37 -15.37
C ILE A 176 -0.70 -5.43 -15.27
N PHE A 177 0.02 -4.50 -15.90
CA PHE A 177 1.48 -4.44 -15.81
C PHE A 177 1.92 -4.17 -14.38
N LEU A 178 1.35 -3.17 -13.71
CA LEU A 178 1.66 -2.85 -12.33
C LEU A 178 1.42 -4.05 -11.42
N TYR A 179 0.26 -4.70 -11.52
CA TYR A 179 -0.06 -5.90 -10.76
C TYR A 179 0.93 -7.05 -11.03
N SER A 180 1.32 -7.25 -12.29
CA SER A 180 2.29 -8.27 -12.69
C SER A 180 3.66 -8.03 -12.06
N PHE A 181 4.14 -6.78 -12.05
CA PHE A 181 5.39 -6.43 -11.39
C PHE A 181 5.29 -6.61 -9.87
N VAL A 182 4.23 -6.11 -9.24
CA VAL A 182 4.03 -6.29 -7.79
C VAL A 182 4.03 -7.78 -7.44
N SER A 183 3.27 -8.60 -8.18
CA SER A 183 3.20 -10.05 -7.99
C SER A 183 4.53 -10.76 -8.21
N ALA A 184 5.37 -10.30 -9.14
CA ALA A 184 6.70 -10.87 -9.31
C ALA A 184 7.61 -10.60 -8.10
N TYR A 185 7.49 -9.42 -7.49
CA TYR A 185 8.39 -8.96 -6.43
C TYR A 185 7.94 -9.35 -5.02
N THR A 186 6.64 -9.53 -4.77
CA THR A 186 6.12 -9.88 -3.44
C THR A 186 6.11 -11.40 -3.17
N LYS A 187 6.75 -12.22 -4.02
CA LYS A 187 6.88 -13.66 -3.80
C LYS A 187 7.84 -13.99 -2.67
N ASP A 188 7.51 -15.03 -1.91
CA ASP A 188 8.33 -15.51 -0.79
C ASP A 188 9.64 -16.16 -1.23
N TYR A 189 9.67 -16.81 -2.40
CA TYR A 189 10.83 -17.55 -2.87
C TYR A 189 11.06 -17.43 -4.38
N GLY A 190 12.32 -17.22 -4.75
CA GLY A 190 12.85 -17.64 -6.05
C GLY A 190 14.35 -17.35 -6.21
N PHE A 191 15.01 -18.11 -7.08
CA PHE A 191 16.45 -18.05 -7.28
C PHE A 191 16.88 -16.70 -7.87
N GLY A 192 17.80 -16.00 -7.19
CA GLY A 192 18.33 -14.71 -7.64
C GLY A 192 17.33 -13.54 -7.59
N ILE A 193 16.17 -13.73 -6.94
CA ILE A 193 15.06 -12.78 -6.96
C ILE A 193 15.28 -11.63 -5.98
N LEU A 194 14.95 -10.43 -6.47
CA LEU A 194 14.79 -9.24 -5.67
C LEU A 194 13.39 -9.25 -5.05
N SER A 195 13.34 -9.11 -3.74
CA SER A 195 12.09 -8.98 -2.99
C SER A 195 12.16 -7.72 -2.13
N PRO A 196 11.05 -7.25 -1.55
CA PRO A 196 11.07 -6.10 -0.66
C PRO A 196 12.13 -6.20 0.46
N ASN A 197 12.49 -7.42 0.88
CA ASN A 197 13.48 -7.66 1.94
C ASN A 197 14.86 -8.14 1.44
N HIS A 198 15.04 -8.41 0.14
CA HIS A 198 16.30 -8.96 -0.39
C HIS A 198 16.71 -8.24 -1.67
N SER A 199 17.95 -7.73 -1.71
CA SER A 199 18.59 -7.15 -2.90
C SER A 199 19.06 -8.20 -3.93
N GLY A 200 18.80 -9.48 -3.69
CA GLY A 200 19.26 -10.58 -4.54
C GLY A 200 20.79 -10.59 -4.67
N LEU A 201 21.29 -10.85 -5.88
CA LEU A 201 22.72 -10.88 -6.18
C LEU A 201 23.34 -9.50 -6.42
N ASN A 202 22.52 -8.45 -6.57
CA ASN A 202 23.00 -7.09 -6.86
C ASN A 202 22.62 -6.14 -5.73
N GLN A 203 23.60 -5.81 -4.88
CA GLN A 203 23.42 -4.88 -3.75
C GLN A 203 22.99 -3.47 -4.18
N GLN A 204 23.20 -3.09 -5.45
CA GLN A 204 22.74 -1.80 -5.96
C GLN A 204 21.24 -1.77 -6.23
N MET A 205 20.54 -2.91 -6.25
CA MET A 205 19.10 -2.96 -6.43
C MET A 205 18.41 -3.20 -5.09
N ASN A 206 17.45 -2.35 -4.77
CA ASN A 206 16.63 -2.44 -3.55
C ASN A 206 15.18 -2.10 -3.91
N PHE A 207 14.27 -2.30 -2.96
CA PHE A 207 12.85 -2.05 -3.17
C PHE A 207 12.55 -0.58 -3.50
N GLU A 208 13.30 0.36 -2.92
CA GLU A 208 13.14 1.79 -3.19
C GLU A 208 13.33 2.11 -4.67
N LYS A 209 14.44 1.63 -5.26
CA LYS A 209 14.69 1.77 -6.70
C LYS A 209 13.64 1.07 -7.55
N PHE A 210 13.12 -0.06 -7.09
CA PHE A 210 12.02 -0.75 -7.75
C PHE A 210 10.74 0.09 -7.74
N ILE A 211 10.38 0.71 -6.61
CA ILE A 211 9.23 1.61 -6.52
C ILE A 211 9.40 2.81 -7.46
N HIS A 212 10.59 3.42 -7.52
CA HIS A 212 10.88 4.47 -8.50
C HIS A 212 10.75 3.98 -9.95
N LEU A 213 11.31 2.81 -10.27
CA LEU A 213 11.20 2.20 -11.60
C LEU A 213 9.73 1.97 -11.98
N LEU A 214 8.92 1.42 -11.07
CA LEU A 214 7.50 1.18 -11.29
C LEU A 214 6.74 2.46 -11.53
N ARG A 215 7.05 3.52 -10.77
CA ARG A 215 6.43 4.83 -10.96
C ARG A 215 6.77 5.39 -12.35
N THR A 216 8.05 5.48 -12.69
CA THR A 216 8.47 5.95 -14.02
C THR A 216 7.83 5.12 -15.12
N PHE A 217 7.77 3.80 -14.96
CA PHE A 217 7.10 2.96 -15.94
C PHE A 217 5.59 3.24 -16.05
N LYS A 218 4.89 3.45 -14.93
CA LYS A 218 3.48 3.84 -14.89
C LYS A 218 3.23 5.15 -15.63
N GLU A 219 4.13 6.13 -15.45
CA GLU A 219 4.05 7.45 -16.10
C GLU A 219 4.33 7.39 -17.61
N GLU A 220 5.27 6.53 -18.04
CA GLU A 220 5.73 6.46 -19.44
C GLU A 220 4.96 5.43 -20.30
N ILE A 221 4.20 4.51 -19.70
CA ILE A 221 3.38 3.52 -20.44
C ILE A 221 2.47 4.18 -21.49
N PRO A 222 1.73 5.26 -21.19
CA PRO A 222 0.90 5.92 -22.18
C PRO A 222 1.69 6.29 -23.44
N ASP A 223 2.90 6.84 -23.28
CA ASP A 223 3.77 7.23 -24.40
C ASP A 223 4.31 6.02 -25.18
N VAL A 224 4.65 4.93 -24.49
CA VAL A 224 5.06 3.67 -25.14
C VAL A 224 3.91 3.07 -25.96
N LEU A 225 2.67 3.15 -25.46
CA LEU A 225 1.49 2.67 -26.16
C LEU A 225 1.15 3.57 -27.37
N LEU A 226 1.33 4.89 -27.25
CA LEU A 226 1.15 5.85 -28.33
C LEU A 226 2.12 5.62 -29.50
N VAL A 227 3.40 5.36 -29.19
CA VAL A 227 4.43 5.10 -30.21
C VAL A 227 4.18 3.81 -31.00
N ASN A 228 3.51 2.83 -30.39
CA ASN A 228 3.21 1.53 -31.02
C ASN A 228 1.81 1.47 -31.66
N SER A 229 1.04 2.56 -31.62
CA SER A 229 -0.25 2.66 -32.33
C SER A 229 -0.07 3.39 -33.66
N ASP A 230 -0.17 2.66 -34.78
CA ASP A 230 -0.14 3.26 -36.13
C ASP A 230 -1.41 4.09 -36.46
N ASN A 231 -2.40 4.10 -35.56
CA ASN A 231 -3.69 4.76 -35.75
C ASN A 231 -4.04 5.68 -34.58
N ARG A 232 -4.08 6.99 -34.86
CA ARG A 232 -4.55 8.03 -33.92
C ARG A 232 -6.00 7.84 -33.40
N LYS A 233 -6.76 6.89 -33.95
CA LYS A 233 -8.15 6.61 -33.58
C LYS A 233 -8.31 5.61 -32.43
N ASP A 234 -7.23 4.96 -31.99
CA ASP A 234 -7.27 3.98 -30.89
C ASP A 234 -7.04 4.62 -29.50
N ILE A 235 -7.03 5.96 -29.44
CA ILE A 235 -6.60 6.76 -28.28
C ILE A 235 -7.79 7.50 -27.61
N GLU A 236 -8.98 7.50 -28.21
CA GLU A 236 -10.20 8.14 -27.65
C GLU A 236 -11.14 7.12 -26.97
#